data_AF-A0A6G7GNX0-F1
#
_entry.id   AF-A0A6G7GNX0-F1
#
_cell.length_a   1.000
_cell.length_b   1.000
_cell.length_c   1.000
_cell.angle_alpha   90.00
_cell.angle_beta   90.00
_cell.angle_gamma   90.00
#
_symmetry.space_group_name_H-M   'P 1'
#
loop_
_entity.id
_entity.type
_entity.pdbx_description
1 polymer ?
#
loop_
_entity_poly.entity_id
_entity_poly.type
_entity_poly.pdbx_seq_one_letter_code
_entity_poly.pdbx_strand_id
1 'polypeptide(L)' 'MDKLWEFLQEDNGGHSSCRLILHMIALSAIIDWQHAVWTVGRWTPNYEIVVILLSTMGLKVMQKKFEQNG' A
#
# COMPACT_ATOMS: atom_id res chain seq x y z
N MET A 1 10.89 -14.10 -1.85
CA MET A 1 9.83 -13.44 -2.64
C MET A 1 8.45 -13.97 -2.28
N ASP A 2 8.37 -15.12 -1.61
CA ASP A 2 7.16 -15.90 -1.38
C ASP A 2 6.12 -15.17 -0.52
N LYS A 3 6.55 -14.42 0.49
CA LYS A 3 5.66 -13.60 1.33
C LYS A 3 4.99 -12.44 0.59
N LEU A 4 5.62 -11.91 -0.47
CA LEU A 4 5.02 -10.86 -1.29
C LEU A 4 3.91 -11.45 -2.17
N TRP A 5 4.15 -12.66 -2.67
CA TRP A 5 3.20 -13.39 -3.50
C TRP A 5 1.98 -13.82 -2.70
N GLU A 6 2.19 -14.41 -1.51
CA GLU A 6 1.12 -14.73 -0.55
C GLU A 6 0.33 -13.48 -0.15
N PHE A 7 1.00 -12.34 0.01
CA PHE A 7 0.32 -11.08 0.34
C PHE A 7 -0.61 -10.59 -0.78
N LEU A 8 -0.32 -10.92 -2.04
CA LEU A 8 -1.09 -10.49 -3.21
C LEU A 8 -2.21 -11.48 -3.57
N GLN A 9 -2.21 -12.69 -3.00
CA GLN A 9 -3.25 -13.69 -3.21
C GLN A 9 -4.38 -13.56 -2.16
N GLU A 10 -5.62 -13.78 -2.60
CA GLU A 10 -6.81 -14.02 -1.76
C GLU A 10 -6.92 -15.53 -1.46
N ASP A 11 -7.72 -15.92 -0.45
CA ASP A 11 -7.88 -17.32 0.00
C ASP A 11 -8.43 -18.28 -1.07
N ASN A 12 -8.99 -17.73 -2.15
CA ASN A 12 -9.50 -18.44 -3.32
C ASN A 12 -8.47 -18.57 -4.46
N GLY A 13 -7.21 -18.17 -4.24
CA GLY A 13 -6.11 -18.25 -5.21
C GLY A 13 -6.11 -17.14 -6.27
N GLY A 14 -7.08 -16.22 -6.23
CA GLY A 14 -7.13 -15.04 -7.07
C GLY A 14 -6.21 -13.94 -6.56
N HIS A 15 -5.66 -13.11 -7.46
CA HIS A 15 -4.95 -11.91 -7.04
C HIS A 15 -5.94 -10.83 -6.61
N SER A 16 -5.86 -10.35 -5.37
CA SER A 16 -6.71 -9.25 -4.92
C SER A 16 -6.31 -7.99 -5.68
N SER A 17 -7.13 -7.60 -6.67
CA SER A 17 -6.90 -6.38 -7.44
C SER A 17 -6.80 -5.15 -6.54
N CYS A 18 -7.52 -5.17 -5.41
CA CYS A 18 -7.42 -4.15 -4.38
C CYS A 18 -6.03 -4.14 -3.74
N ARG A 19 -5.49 -5.27 -3.28
CA ARG A 19 -4.13 -5.32 -2.66
C ARG A 19 -3.03 -4.91 -3.63
N LEU A 20 -3.15 -5.28 -4.91
CA LEU A 20 -2.22 -4.87 -5.97
C LEU A 20 -2.22 -3.34 -6.18
N ILE A 21 -3.41 -2.74 -6.32
CA ILE A 21 -3.56 -1.29 -6.49
C ILE A 21 -3.00 -0.55 -5.27
N LEU A 22 -3.30 -1.03 -4.06
CA LEU A 22 -2.78 -0.47 -2.82
C LEU A 22 -1.25 -0.57 -2.73
N HIS A 23 -0.67 -1.67 -3.21
CA HIS A 23 0.78 -1.84 -3.28
C HIS A 23 1.43 -0.87 -4.27
N MET A 24 0.81 -0.67 -5.44
CA MET A 24 1.29 0.28 -6.44
C MET A 24 1.30 1.71 -5.90
N ILE A 25 0.23 2.14 -5.23
CA ILE A 25 0.16 3.48 -4.63
C ILE A 25 1.25 3.67 -3.58
N ALA A 26 1.50 2.66 -2.73
CA ALA A 26 2.55 2.71 -1.73
C ALA A 26 3.94 2.84 -2.36
N LEU A 27 4.24 2.06 -3.41
CA LEU A 27 5.51 2.13 -4.13
C LEU A 27 5.70 3.47 -4.84
N SER A 28 4.66 3.99 -5.49
CA SER A 28 4.71 5.32 -6.13
C SER A 28 5.02 6.43 -5.12
N ALA A 29 4.44 6.38 -3.92
CA ALA A 29 4.73 7.36 -2.88
C ALA A 29 6.17 7.24 -2.32
N ILE A 30 6.72 6.03 -2.24
CA ILE A 30 8.11 5.81 -1.81
C ILE A 30 9.08 6.40 -2.85
N ILE A 31 8.82 6.20 -4.14
CA ILE A 31 9.64 6.76 -5.23
C ILE A 31 9.57 8.29 -5.20
N ASP A 32 8.38 8.86 -5.02
CA ASP A 32 8.18 10.31 -4.91
C ASP A 32 8.95 10.88 -3.71
N TRP A 33 8.86 10.23 -2.55
CA TRP A 33 9.63 10.59 -1.37
C TRP A 33 11.15 10.54 -1.61
N GLN A 34 11.66 9.45 -2.18
CA GLN A 34 13.09 9.30 -2.50
C GLN A 34 13.56 10.38 -3.46
N HIS A 35 12.81 10.62 -4.53
CA HIS A 35 13.12 11.68 -5.49
C HIS A 35 13.16 13.06 -4.83
N ALA A 36 12.17 13.39 -3.99
CA ALA A 36 12.10 14.68 -3.30
C ALA A 36 13.25 14.87 -2.29
N VAL A 37 13.63 13.82 -1.57
CA VAL A 37 14.78 13.84 -0.64
C VAL A 37 16.08 14.06 -1.40
N TRP A 38 16.28 13.40 -2.54
CA TRP A 38 17.52 13.53 -3.30
C TRP A 38 17.64 14.82 -4.12
N THR A 39 16.51 15.46 -4.46
CA THR A 39 16.52 16.68 -5.28
C THR A 39 16.38 17.96 -4.47
N VAL A 40 15.44 18.01 -3.52
CA VAL A 40 15.07 19.23 -2.78
C VAL A 40 15.42 19.14 -1.29
N GLY A 41 15.77 17.94 -0.80
CA GLY A 41 16.06 17.70 0.63
C GLY A 41 14.83 17.76 1.53
N ARG A 42 13.63 17.90 0.95
CA ARG A 42 12.34 17.92 1.67
C ARG A 42 11.27 17.25 0.83
N TRP A 43 10.42 16.46 1.47
CA TRP A 43 9.24 15.89 0.84
C TRP A 43 8.02 16.72 1.23
N THR A 44 7.32 17.27 0.24
CA THR A 44 6.06 18.01 0.40
C THR A 44 4.95 17.24 -0.32
N PRO A 45 4.45 16.13 0.27
CA PRO A 45 3.42 15.32 -0.37
C PRO A 45 2.12 16.09 -0.50
N ASN A 46 1.40 15.84 -1.58
CA ASN A 46 0.01 16.29 -1.71
C ASN A 46 -0.83 15.60 -0.62
N TYR A 47 -1.68 16.38 0.07
CA TYR A 47 -2.60 15.88 1.09
C TYR A 47 -3.44 14.68 0.60
N GLU A 48 -3.85 14.69 -0.66
CA GLU A 48 -4.61 13.59 -1.27
C GLU A 48 -3.83 12.27 -1.25
N ILE A 49 -2.52 12.30 -1.55
CA ILE A 49 -1.66 11.10 -1.54
C ILE A 49 -1.52 10.56 -0.12
N VAL A 50 -1.38 11.45 0.87
CA VAL A 50 -1.30 11.08 2.29
C VAL A 50 -2.60 10.44 2.77
N VAL A 51 -3.75 11.00 2.41
CA VAL A 51 -5.07 10.45 2.75
C VAL A 51 -5.26 9.07 2.12
N ILE A 52 -4.87 8.90 0.86
CA ILE A 52 -4.98 7.60 0.19
C ILE A 52 -4.07 6.57 0.87
N LEU A 53 -2.81 6.92 1.20
CA LEU A 53 -1.90 6.04 1.95
C LEU A 53 -2.46 5.63 3.31
N LEU A 54 -2.96 6.58 4.09
CA LEU A 54 -3.52 6.30 5.42
C LEU A 54 -4.78 5.44 5.33
N SER A 55 -5.66 5.75 4.38
CA SER A 55 -6.87 4.96 4.11
C SER A 55 -6.52 3.54 3.68
N THR A 56 -5.46 3.40 2.87
CA THR A 56 -4.90 2.11 2.42
C THR A 56 -4.36 1.28 3.58
N MET A 57 -3.58 1.91 4.48
CA MET A 57 -3.09 1.25 5.68
C MET A 57 -4.23 0.84 6.62
N GLY A 58 -5.23 1.72 6.78
CA GLY A 58 -6.43 1.47 7.57
C GLY A 58 -7.26 0.31 7.03
N LEU A 59 -7.53 0.29 5.72
CA LEU A 59 -8.22 -0.81 5.04
C LEU A 59 -7.49 -2.14 5.22
N LYS A 60 -6.17 -2.16 5.12
CA LYS A 60 -5.36 -3.36 5.32
C LYS A 60 -5.40 -3.86 6.77
N VAL A 61 -5.36 -2.96 7.75
CA VAL A 61 -5.50 -3.32 9.18
C VAL A 61 -6.91 -3.85 9.48
N MET A 62 -7.94 -3.26 8.89
CA MET A 62 -9.32 -3.72 8.99
C MET A 62 -9.49 -5.11 8.35
N GLN A 63 -9.01 -5.30 7.11
CA GLN A 63 -9.08 -6.59 6.40
C GLN A 63 -8.46 -7.73 7.22
N LYS A 64 -7.28 -7.52 7.80
CA LYS A 64 -6.62 -8.53 8.63
C LYS A 64 -7.43 -8.94 9.86
N LYS A 65 -8.23 -8.02 10.44
CA LYS A 65 -9.12 -8.34 11.56
C LYS A 65 -10.33 -9.19 11.13
N PHE A 66 -10.80 -9.01 9.90
CA PHE A 66 -11.88 -9.83 9.35
C PHE A 66 -11.40 -11.23 8.99
N GLU A 67 -10.19 -11.37 8.45
CA GLU A 67 -9.60 -12.67 8.11
C GLU A 67 -9.24 -13.53 9.33
N GLN A 68 -9.00 -12.93 10.50
CA GLN A 68 -8.70 -13.68 11.73
C GLN A 68 -9.94 -14.17 12.49
N ASN A 69 -11.13 -13.71 12.11
CA ASN A 69 -12.41 -14.01 12.80
C ASN A 69 -13.40 -14.80 11.91
N GLY A 70 -13.03 -15.17 10.68
CA GLY A 70 -13.79 -16.03 9.77
C GLY A 70 -13.12 -17.38 9.61
#